data_AF-A0A8W8KN64-F1
#
_entry.id   AF-A0A8W8KN64-F1
#
_cell.length_a   1.000
_cell.length_b   1.000
_cell.length_c   1.000
_cell.angle_alpha   90.00
_cell.angle_beta   90.00
_cell.angle_gamma   90.00
#
_symmetry.space_group_name_H-M   'P 1'
#
loop_
_entity.id
_entity.type
_entity.pdbx_description
1 polymer ?
#
loop_
_entity_poly.entity_id
_entity_poly.type
_entity_poly.pdbx_seq_one_letter_code
_entity_poly.pdbx_strand_id
1 'polypeptide(L)'
;LDTSKAPMYKRSEMGYRKLSLYFDEFDKQVQCASIYMANTDKVAEKQPSVIRLYDYYEPKNQATTFYTSKVLADSGVCDVCGSECFCSAKP
;
A
#
# COMPACT_ATOMS: atom_id res chain seq x y z
N LEU A 1 5.92 -10.61 3.64
CA LEU A 1 6.86 -9.46 3.61
C LEU A 1 8.22 -10.04 3.29
N ASP A 2 8.91 -9.50 2.29
CA ASP A 2 10.29 -9.88 1.96
C ASP A 2 11.19 -8.64 2.05
N THR A 3 12.16 -8.70 2.96
CA THR A 3 13.13 -7.64 3.27
C THR A 3 14.57 -8.10 3.01
N SER A 4 14.77 -9.18 2.24
CA SER A 4 16.10 -9.72 1.91
C SER A 4 17.04 -8.71 1.25
N LYS A 5 16.48 -7.66 0.63
CA LYS A 5 17.20 -6.55 -0.02
C LYS A 5 17.13 -5.23 0.76
N ALA A 6 16.84 -5.29 2.06
CA ALA A 6 16.77 -4.14 2.95
C ALA A 6 17.65 -4.40 4.19
N PRO A 7 18.98 -4.19 4.09
CA PRO A 7 19.91 -4.56 5.16
C PRO A 7 19.69 -3.81 6.47
N MET A 8 19.12 -2.60 6.45
CA MET A 8 18.86 -1.82 7.66
C MET A 8 17.46 -2.08 8.24
N TYR A 9 16.67 -2.97 7.64
CA TYR A 9 15.37 -3.34 8.19
C TYR A 9 15.51 -4.01 9.55
N LYS A 10 14.76 -3.52 10.53
CA LYS A 10 14.80 -4.01 11.92
C LYS A 10 13.57 -4.79 12.31
N ARG A 11 12.40 -4.21 12.08
CA ARG A 11 11.12 -4.80 12.48
C ARG A 11 9.94 -4.20 11.73
N SER A 12 8.81 -4.88 11.83
CA SER A 12 7.53 -4.41 11.33
C SER A 12 6.49 -4.41 12.44
N GLU A 13 5.57 -3.45 12.41
CA GLU A 13 4.39 -3.41 13.26
C GLU A 13 3.13 -3.34 12.39
N MET A 14 2.16 -4.19 12.69
CA MET A 14 0.87 -4.19 12.03
C MET A 14 -0.15 -3.47 12.91
N GLY A 15 -0.63 -2.33 12.44
CA GLY A 15 -1.77 -1.62 12.99
C GLY A 15 -3.03 -1.83 12.16
N TYR A 16 -4.13 -1.19 12.57
CA TYR A 16 -5.37 -1.24 11.79
C TYR A 16 -5.17 -0.61 10.40
N ARG A 17 -5.22 -1.45 9.35
CA ARG A 17 -5.02 -1.07 7.95
C ARG A 17 -3.70 -0.31 7.68
N LYS A 18 -2.69 -0.50 8.52
CA LYS A 18 -1.39 0.18 8.43
C LYS A 18 -0.25 -0.79 8.75
N LEU A 19 0.75 -0.86 7.87
CA LEU A 19 2.01 -1.54 8.11
C LEU A 19 3.10 -0.49 8.33
N SER A 20 3.74 -0.50 9.50
CA SER A 20 4.92 0.31 9.79
C SER A 20 6.18 -0.55 9.65
N LEU A 21 7.15 -0.12 8.86
CA LEU A 21 8.47 -0.74 8.76
C LEU A 21 9.49 0.17 9.42
N TYR A 22 10.32 -0.40 10.28
CA TYR A 22 11.37 0.32 11.01
C TYR A 22 12.72 -0.08 10.45
N PHE A 23 13.55 0.93 10.20
CA PHE A 23 14.91 0.79 9.72
C PHE A 23 15.84 1.46 10.74
N ASP A 24 17.03 0.90 10.95
CA ASP A 24 18.03 1.52 11.83
C ASP A 24 18.54 2.84 11.23
N GLU A 25 18.80 2.85 9.92
CA GLU A 25 19.18 4.04 9.18
C GLU A 25 18.84 3.94 7.68
N PHE A 26 18.88 5.08 7.00
CA PHE A 26 18.90 5.18 5.54
C PHE A 26 20.18 5.91 5.13
N ASP A 27 21.06 5.20 4.43
CA ASP A 27 22.27 5.75 3.83
C ASP A 27 22.09 5.90 2.30
N LYS A 28 23.19 5.94 1.55
CA LYS A 28 23.15 6.02 0.08
C LYS A 28 22.78 4.68 -0.58
N GLN A 29 22.69 3.58 0.17
CA GLN A 29 22.34 2.27 -0.38
C GLN A 29 20.82 2.16 -0.55
N VAL A 30 20.42 1.64 -1.70
CA VAL A 30 19.02 1.38 -2.00
C VAL A 30 18.53 0.19 -1.17
N GLN A 31 17.46 0.40 -0.40
CA GLN A 31 16.80 -0.64 0.38
C GLN A 31 15.45 -1.00 -0.24
N CYS A 32 15.25 -2.28 -0.54
CA CYS A 32 14.03 -2.78 -1.18
C CYS A 32 13.27 -3.72 -0.25
N ALA A 33 11.99 -3.43 -0.01
CA ALA A 33 11.05 -4.30 0.71
C ALA A 33 9.85 -4.63 -0.18
N SER A 34 9.52 -5.91 -0.29
CA SER A 34 8.35 -6.39 -1.04
C SER A 34 7.22 -6.74 -0.09
N ILE A 35 6.08 -6.06 -0.23
CA ILE A 35 4.90 -6.21 0.62
C ILE A 35 3.83 -6.96 -0.18
N TYR A 36 3.41 -8.11 0.32
CA TYR A 36 2.32 -8.89 -0.26
C TYR A 36 1.03 -8.56 0.48
N MET A 37 -0.01 -8.17 -0.26
CA MET A 37 -1.30 -7.74 0.28
C MET A 37 -2.42 -8.49 -0.42
N ALA A 38 -3.47 -8.84 0.32
CA ALA A 38 -4.70 -9.39 -0.21
C ALA A 38 -5.85 -8.41 0.06
N ASN A 39 -6.82 -8.34 -0.86
CA ASN A 39 -8.04 -7.57 -0.62
C ASN A 39 -8.98 -8.41 0.25
N THR A 40 -9.38 -7.88 1.40
CA THR A 40 -10.35 -8.51 2.31
C THR A 40 -11.79 -8.10 2.00
N ASP A 41 -11.95 -6.89 1.49
CA ASP A 41 -13.23 -6.28 1.21
C ASP A 41 -13.37 -5.93 -0.27
N LYS A 42 -14.60 -6.01 -0.75
CA LYS A 42 -15.00 -5.61 -2.10
C LYS A 42 -15.15 -4.08 -2.15
N VAL A 43 -14.21 -3.39 -2.79
CA VAL A 43 -14.20 -1.93 -2.90
C VAL A 43 -13.94 -1.54 -4.36
N ALA A 44 -14.90 -0.84 -4.96
CA ALA A 44 -14.77 -0.22 -6.28
C ALA A 44 -14.11 1.17 -6.18
N GLU A 45 -13.59 1.67 -7.30
CA GLU A 45 -13.03 3.03 -7.45
C GLU A 45 -12.02 3.37 -6.34
N LYS A 46 -11.15 2.39 -6.03
CA LYS A 46 -10.30 2.45 -4.85
C LYS A 46 -9.31 3.61 -4.99
N GLN A 47 -9.34 4.50 -4.00
CA GLN A 47 -8.39 5.61 -3.93
C GLN A 47 -6.95 5.11 -3.71
N PRO A 48 -5.95 5.81 -4.29
CA PRO A 48 -4.55 5.50 -4.02
C PRO A 48 -4.24 5.53 -2.52
N SER A 49 -3.43 4.57 -2.09
CA SER A 49 -2.96 4.45 -0.71
C SER A 49 -1.59 5.10 -0.55
N VAL A 50 -1.32 5.67 0.63
CA VAL A 50 -0.11 6.44 0.88
C VAL A 50 1.02 5.57 1.43
N ILE A 51 2.25 5.84 0.99
CA ILE A 51 3.51 5.38 1.59
C ILE A 51 4.27 6.61 2.06
N ARG A 52 4.67 6.61 3.33
CA ARG A 52 5.43 7.71 3.94
C ARG A 52 6.73 7.16 4.53
N LEU A 53 7.84 7.71 4.07
CA LEU A 53 9.16 7.52 4.66
C LEU A 53 9.53 8.81 5.41
N TYR A 54 9.95 8.70 6.66
CA TYR A 54 10.31 9.87 7.46
C TYR A 54 11.38 9.52 8.48
N ASP A 55 12.21 10.51 8.81
CA ASP A 55 13.14 10.41 9.93
C ASP A 55 12.35 10.39 11.25
N TYR A 56 12.62 9.40 12.09
CA TYR A 56 11.90 9.20 13.34
C TYR A 56 12.11 10.34 14.35
N TYR A 57 13.30 10.94 14.37
CA TYR A 57 13.66 12.03 15.27
C TYR A 57 13.44 13.41 14.65
N GLU A 58 13.46 13.50 13.31
CA GLU A 58 13.18 14.73 12.57
C GLU A 58 12.07 14.56 11.51
N PRO A 59 10.79 14.41 11.88
CA PRO A 59 9.70 14.04 10.95
C PRO A 59 9.41 15.04 9.82
N LYS A 60 10.01 16.24 9.86
CA LYS A 60 9.99 17.20 8.75
C LYS A 60 10.83 16.72 7.56
N ASN A 61 11.86 15.91 7.82
CA ASN A 61 12.62 15.20 6.80
C ASN A 61 11.83 13.94 6.39
N GLN A 62 11.13 14.04 5.25
CA GLN A 62 10.23 12.99 4.79
C GLN A 62 10.07 12.97 3.29
N ALA A 63 9.68 11.81 2.77
CA ALA A 63 9.21 11.61 1.41
C ALA A 63 7.88 10.86 1.45
N THR A 64 6.97 11.22 0.55
CA THR A 64 5.64 10.60 0.44
C THR A 64 5.37 10.24 -1.01
N THR A 65 4.83 9.05 -1.23
CA THR A 65 4.35 8.59 -2.53
C THR A 65 3.03 7.85 -2.36
N PHE A 66 2.33 7.63 -3.47
CA PHE A 66 1.08 6.89 -3.49
C PHE A 66 1.23 5.62 -4.33
N TYR A 67 0.58 4.54 -3.88
CA TYR A 67 0.46 3.31 -4.65
C TYR A 67 -1.02 3.02 -4.90
N THR A 68 -1.31 2.44 -6.06
CA THR A 68 -2.63 1.92 -6.37
C THR A 68 -2.50 0.63 -7.17
N SER A 69 -3.45 -0.28 -6.97
CA SER A 69 -3.60 -1.44 -7.85
C SER A 69 -4.40 -1.00 -9.06
N LYS A 70 -3.85 -1.17 -10.26
CA LYS A 70 -4.55 -0.81 -11.51
C LYS A 70 -5.94 -1.46 -11.60
N VAL A 71 -6.04 -2.74 -11.24
CA VAL A 71 -7.31 -3.48 -11.23
C VAL A 71 -8.34 -2.85 -10.29
N LEU A 72 -7.92 -2.37 -9.11
CA LEU A 72 -8.83 -1.77 -8.12
C LEU A 72 -9.16 -0.30 -8.41
N ALA A 73 -8.24 0.41 -9.07
CA ALA A 73 -8.47 1.76 -9.53
C ALA A 73 -9.49 1.79 -10.68
N ASP A 74 -9.37 0.83 -11.61
CA ASP A 74 -10.19 0.76 -12.82
C ASP A 74 -11.52 0.02 -12.59
N SER A 75 -11.69 -0.69 -11.46
CA SER A 75 -12.93 -1.38 -11.13
C SER A 75 -14.03 -0.38 -10.76
N GLY A 76 -15.13 -0.39 -11.52
CA GLY A 76 -16.34 0.34 -11.17
C GLY A 76 -17.25 -0.45 -10.22
N VAL A 77 -18.29 0.20 -9.71
CA VAL A 77 -19.27 -0.42 -8.78
C VAL A 77 -19.82 -1.74 -9.34
N CYS A 78 -20.15 -1.76 -10.63
CA CYS A 78 -20.70 -2.93 -11.31
C CYS A 78 -19.73 -4.11 -11.44
N ASP A 79 -18.42 -3.86 -11.45
CA ASP A 79 -17.42 -4.92 -11.51
C ASP A 79 -17.27 -5.62 -10.13
N VAL A 80 -17.78 -5.00 -9.06
CA VAL A 80 -17.59 -5.44 -7.68
C VAL A 80 -18.86 -5.98 -7.02
N CYS A 81 -20.02 -5.37 -7.28
CA CYS A 81 -21.26 -5.69 -6.56
C CYS A 81 -22.03 -6.93 -7.05
N GLY A 82 -21.67 -7.48 -8.22
CA GLY A 82 -22.29 -8.71 -8.73
C GLY A 82 -23.80 -8.57 -8.97
N SER A 83 -24.60 -9.53 -8.51
CA SER A 83 -26.06 -9.58 -8.71
C SER A 83 -26.87 -8.63 -7.83
N GLU A 84 -26.23 -7.92 -6.91
CA GLU A 84 -26.92 -7.01 -5.97
C GLU A 84 -27.14 -5.61 -6.56
N CYS A 85 -26.58 -5.31 -7.74
CA CYS A 85 -26.79 -4.06 -8.44
C CYS A 85 -27.67 -4.20 -9.68
N PHE A 86 -28.41 -3.14 -9.99
CA PHE A 86 -29.08 -2.94 -11.28
C PHE A 86 -28.13 -2.37 -12.33
N CYS A 87 -27.01 -3.06 -12.58
CA CYS A 87 -26.07 -2.65 -13.61
C CYS A 87 -26.60 -3.00 -14.99
N SER A 88 -26.63 -2.02 -15.90
CA SER A 88 -26.85 -2.28 -17.32
C SER A 88 -25.70 -3.13 -17.84
N ALA A 89 -25.99 -4.12 -18.70
CA ALA A 89 -24.93 -4.87 -19.38
C ALA A 89 -24.02 -3.88 -20.12
N LYS A 90 -22.69 -4.01 -19.95
CA LYS A 90 -21.74 -3.29 -20.81
C LYS A 90 -22.05 -3.71 -22.26
N PRO A 91 -22.21 -2.75 -23.20
CA PRO A 91 -22.49 -3.06 -24.60
C PRO A 91 -21.38 -3.88 -25.26
#